data_AF-A0A6L8GFX3-F1
#
_entry.id   AF-A0A6L8GFX3-F1
#
_cell.length_a   1.000
_cell.length_b   1.000
_cell.length_c   1.000
_cell.angle_alpha   90.00
_cell.angle_beta   90.00
_cell.angle_gamma   90.00
#
_symmetry.space_group_name_H-M   'P 1'
#
loop_
_entity.id
_entity.type
_entity.pdbx_description
1 polymer ?
#
loop_
_entity_poly.entity_id
_entity_poly.type
_entity_poly.pdbx_seq_one_letter_code
_entity_poly.pdbx_strand_id
1 'polypeptide(L)'
;MSWIKRLDLQRSVIYFGFLAIFLFFAATLHDDGFLTTRNLTNIVLQTAPATIMAIGLVFALSAGEIDLSFGSIVAVSALAAAVAMQNGPMAFGVAAGLGAGVLIGAFN
;
A
#
# COMPACT_ATOMS: atom_id res chain seq x y z
N MET A 1 3.84 -8.99 -40.17
CA MET A 1 4.47 -8.92 -38.83
C MET A 1 4.33 -7.49 -38.26
N SER A 2 3.11 -7.03 -37.95
CA SER A 2 2.83 -5.63 -37.58
C SER A 2 2.06 -5.46 -36.26
N TRP A 3 1.73 -6.55 -35.58
CA TRP A 3 0.92 -6.54 -34.35
C TRP A 3 1.73 -6.29 -33.06
N ILE A 4 3.02 -6.64 -33.06
CA ILE A 4 3.88 -6.52 -31.85
C ILE A 4 4.36 -5.08 -31.64
N LYS A 5 4.41 -4.24 -32.69
CA LYS A 5 4.94 -2.87 -32.62
C LYS A 5 4.04 -1.84 -31.90
N ARG A 6 2.85 -2.25 -31.43
CA ARG A 6 1.92 -1.39 -30.66
C ARG A 6 1.85 -1.73 -29.17
N LEU A 7 2.57 -2.77 -28.73
CA LEU A 7 2.75 -3.04 -27.30
C LEU A 7 3.76 -2.02 -26.77
N ASP A 8 3.26 -0.98 -26.11
CA ASP A 8 4.06 -0.08 -25.31
C ASP A 8 4.65 -0.88 -24.14
N LEU A 9 5.78 -1.52 -24.41
CA LEU A 9 6.40 -2.51 -23.54
C LEU A 9 6.64 -1.92 -22.14
N GLN A 10 6.98 -0.63 -22.05
CA GLN A 10 7.20 0.07 -20.79
C GLN A 10 5.93 0.13 -19.94
N ARG A 11 4.77 0.40 -20.54
CA ARG A 11 3.48 0.40 -19.84
C ARG A 11 2.98 -1.01 -19.53
N SER A 12 3.25 -1.96 -20.42
CA SER A 12 2.83 -3.36 -20.25
C SER A 12 3.64 -4.14 -19.22
N VAL A 13 4.90 -3.74 -18.94
CA VAL A 13 5.78 -4.39 -17.95
C VAL A 13 5.12 -4.51 -16.58
N ILE A 14 4.38 -3.50 -16.13
CA ILE A 14 3.73 -3.54 -14.81
C ILE A 14 2.65 -4.62 -14.78
N TYR A 15 1.83 -4.73 -15.83
CA TYR A 15 0.79 -5.75 -15.92
C TYR A 15 1.36 -7.17 -16.05
N PHE A 16 2.40 -7.34 -16.86
CA PHE A 16 3.10 -8.63 -16.98
C PHE A 16 3.83 -9.01 -15.68
N GLY A 17 4.45 -8.05 -14.99
CA GLY A 17 5.10 -8.25 -13.71
C GLY A 17 4.10 -8.65 -12.63
N PHE A 18 2.97 -7.94 -12.53
CA PHE A 18 1.88 -8.32 -11.64
C PHE A 18 1.38 -9.75 -11.93
N LEU A 19 1.11 -10.06 -13.20
CA LEU A 19 0.62 -11.39 -13.58
C LEU A 19 1.64 -12.48 -13.26
N ALA A 20 2.93 -12.25 -13.51
CA ALA A 20 3.99 -13.19 -13.21
C ALA A 20 4.11 -13.46 -11.71
N ILE A 21 4.12 -12.41 -10.88
CA ILE A 21 4.17 -12.53 -9.41
C ILE A 21 2.91 -13.23 -8.89
N PHE A 22 1.73 -12.85 -9.40
CA PHE A 22 0.47 -13.45 -9.01
C PHE A 22 0.43 -14.94 -9.32
N LEU A 23 0.81 -15.34 -10.55
CA LEU A 23 0.84 -16.74 -10.97
C LEU A 23 1.89 -17.55 -10.19
N PHE A 24 3.05 -16.95 -9.89
CA PHE A 24 4.07 -17.58 -9.07
C PHE A 24 3.51 -17.94 -7.69
N PHE A 25 2.94 -16.98 -6.95
CA PHE A 25 2.37 -17.24 -5.63
C PHE A 25 1.10 -18.09 -5.69
N ALA A 26 0.30 -17.97 -6.76
CA ALA A 26 -0.85 -18.83 -6.99
C ALA A 26 -0.46 -20.31 -7.14
N ALA A 27 0.69 -20.59 -7.75
CA ALA A 27 1.21 -21.95 -7.89
C ALA A 27 1.92 -22.43 -6.62
N THR A 28 2.74 -21.59 -5.97
CA THR A 28 3.55 -22.02 -4.82
C THR A 28 2.81 -22.03 -3.49
N LEU A 29 1.79 -21.17 -3.31
CA LEU A 29 0.99 -21.05 -2.07
C LEU A 29 -0.47 -21.48 -2.30
N HIS A 30 -0.71 -22.34 -3.30
CA HIS A 30 -2.05 -22.86 -3.58
C HIS A 30 -2.66 -23.53 -2.32
N ASP A 31 -1.89 -24.43 -1.71
CA ASP A 31 -2.30 -25.22 -0.54
C ASP A 31 -2.36 -24.37 0.74
N ASP A 32 -1.59 -23.27 0.80
CA ASP A 32 -1.62 -22.29 1.91
C ASP A 32 -2.80 -21.31 1.82
N GLY A 33 -3.64 -21.46 0.81
CA GLY A 33 -4.91 -20.74 0.69
C GLY A 33 -4.82 -19.39 -0.02
N PHE A 34 -3.75 -19.13 -0.79
CA PHE A 34 -3.56 -17.88 -1.53
C PHE A 34 -4.77 -17.54 -2.43
N LEU A 35 -5.30 -18.52 -3.17
CA LEU A 35 -6.44 -18.35 -4.08
C LEU A 35 -7.81 -18.52 -3.41
N THR A 36 -7.88 -18.69 -2.10
CA THR A 36 -9.18 -18.88 -1.42
C THR A 36 -10.04 -17.63 -1.51
N THR A 37 -11.36 -17.80 -1.66
CA THR A 37 -12.33 -16.69 -1.67
C THR A 37 -12.19 -15.81 -0.43
N ARG A 38 -11.86 -16.41 0.73
CA ARG A 38 -11.61 -15.68 1.97
C ARG A 38 -10.40 -14.77 1.83
N ASN A 39 -9.26 -15.27 1.35
CA ASN A 39 -8.06 -14.46 1.20
C ASN A 39 -8.25 -13.33 0.17
N LEU A 40 -8.81 -13.65 -1.01
CA LEU A 40 -9.06 -12.66 -2.05
C LEU A 40 -10.06 -11.58 -1.59
N THR A 41 -11.15 -11.98 -0.93
CA THR A 41 -12.11 -11.02 -0.36
C THR A 41 -11.48 -10.18 0.74
N ASN A 42 -10.64 -10.76 1.60
CA ASN A 42 -9.94 -10.02 2.64
C ASN A 42 -9.01 -8.95 2.04
N ILE A 43 -8.25 -9.26 1.00
CA ILE A 43 -7.38 -8.29 0.33
C ILE A 43 -8.21 -7.12 -0.24
N VAL A 44 -9.30 -7.43 -0.93
CA VAL A 44 -10.20 -6.41 -1.49
C VAL A 44 -10.82 -5.55 -0.39
N LEU A 45 -11.35 -6.17 0.67
CA LEU A 45 -11.98 -5.45 1.78
C LEU A 45 -10.98 -4.65 2.62
N GLN A 46 -9.74 -5.10 2.76
CA GLN A 46 -8.69 -4.34 3.46
C GLN A 46 -8.20 -3.14 2.64
N THR A 47 -8.21 -3.25 1.31
CA THR A 47 -7.77 -2.17 0.41
C THR A 47 -8.88 -1.15 0.13
N ALA A 48 -10.16 -1.55 0.24
CA ALA A 48 -11.30 -0.70 -0.06
C ALA A 48 -11.36 0.60 0.77
N PRO A 49 -11.18 0.60 2.11
CA PRO A 49 -11.18 1.83 2.90
C PRO A 49 -10.13 2.85 2.45
N ALA A 50 -8.89 2.40 2.21
CA ALA A 50 -7.81 3.27 1.74
C ALA A 50 -8.13 3.87 0.36
N THR A 51 -8.70 3.08 -0.54
CA THR A 51 -9.10 3.54 -1.88
C THR A 51 -10.23 4.56 -1.82
N ILE A 52 -11.24 4.33 -0.97
CA ILE A 52 -12.36 5.25 -0.76
C ILE A 52 -11.86 6.57 -0.15
N MET A 53 -10.99 6.51 0.86
CA MET A 53 -10.37 7.69 1.46
C MET A 53 -9.54 8.47 0.45
N ALA A 54 -8.76 7.79 -0.40
CA ALA A 54 -7.94 8.44 -1.43
C ALA A 54 -8.78 9.29 -2.39
N ILE A 55 -9.98 8.84 -2.77
CA ILE A 55 -10.90 9.62 -3.61
C ILE A 55 -11.28 10.94 -2.92
N GLY A 56 -11.65 10.90 -1.64
CA GLY A 56 -11.97 12.10 -0.87
C GLY A 56 -10.77 13.04 -0.71
N LEU A 57 -9.59 12.46 -0.48
CA LEU A 57 -8.36 13.21 -0.30
C LEU A 57 -7.94 13.98 -1.55
N VAL A 58 -8.20 13.46 -2.75
CA VAL A 58 -7.94 14.20 -4.01
C VAL A 58 -8.68 15.54 -4.03
N PHE A 59 -9.93 15.60 -3.55
CA PHE A 59 -10.68 16.85 -3.48
C PHE A 59 -10.10 17.81 -2.44
N ALA A 60 -9.75 17.31 -1.24
CA ALA A 60 -9.18 18.14 -0.18
C ALA A 60 -7.80 18.71 -0.57
N LEU A 61 -6.95 17.91 -1.23
CA LEU A 61 -5.67 18.35 -1.79
C LEU A 61 -5.89 19.40 -2.90
N SER A 62 -6.88 19.18 -3.77
CA SER A 62 -7.19 20.12 -4.86
C SER A 62 -7.77 21.44 -4.36
N ALA A 63 -8.48 21.42 -3.23
CA ALA A 63 -9.00 22.61 -2.56
C ALA A 63 -7.94 23.36 -1.73
N GLY A 64 -6.75 22.76 -1.53
CA GLY A 64 -5.69 23.34 -0.70
C GLY A 64 -5.97 23.28 0.80
N GLU A 65 -6.96 22.49 1.22
CA GLU A 65 -7.35 22.31 2.63
C GLU A 65 -6.42 21.33 3.37
N ILE A 66 -5.77 20.42 2.63
CA ILE A 66 -4.79 19.46 3.15
C ILE A 66 -3.51 19.59 2.32
N ASP A 67 -2.36 19.59 2.97
CA ASP A 67 -1.05 19.58 2.30
C ASP A 67 -0.62 18.16 1.88
N LEU A 68 0.15 18.07 0.80
CA LEU A 68 0.67 16.82 0.25
C LEU A 68 1.68 16.13 1.19
N SER A 69 2.23 16.86 2.16
CA SER A 69 3.09 16.34 3.24
C SER A 69 2.45 15.21 4.05
N PHE A 70 1.12 15.03 4.01
CA PHE A 70 0.44 13.89 4.65
C PHE A 70 1.07 12.54 4.24
N GLY A 71 1.49 12.40 2.98
CA GLY A 71 2.08 11.17 2.45
C GLY A 71 3.42 10.85 3.11
N SER A 72 4.27 11.85 3.31
CA SER A 72 5.55 11.68 4.02
C SER A 72 5.35 11.35 5.50
N ILE A 73 4.34 11.93 6.16
CA ILE A 73 4.03 11.65 7.57
C ILE A 73 3.62 10.19 7.74
N VAL A 74 2.76 9.67 6.87
CA VAL A 74 2.35 8.26 6.87
C VAL A 74 3.55 7.35 6.67
N ALA A 75 4.43 7.65 5.72
CA ALA A 75 5.62 6.85 5.45
C ALA A 75 6.59 6.80 6.63
N VAL A 76 6.89 7.95 7.26
CA VAL A 76 7.78 8.00 8.44
C VAL A 76 7.15 7.29 9.64
N SER A 77 5.83 7.45 9.85
CA SER A 77 5.12 6.77 10.94
C SER A 77 5.15 5.24 10.78
N ALA A 78 4.92 4.74 9.55
CA ALA A 78 5.00 3.32 9.25
C ALA A 78 6.42 2.78 9.41
N LEU A 79 7.45 3.53 8.97
CA LEU A 79 8.85 3.15 9.14
C LEU A 79 9.25 3.14 10.63
N ALA A 80 8.84 4.14 11.40
CA ALA A 80 9.09 4.21 12.84
C ALA A 80 8.48 3.00 13.57
N ALA A 81 7.24 2.63 13.24
CA ALA A 81 6.62 1.43 13.76
C ALA A 81 7.40 0.17 13.38
N ALA A 82 7.75 0.01 12.09
CA ALA A 82 8.46 -1.16 11.59
C ALA A 82 9.84 -1.34 12.25
N VAL A 83 10.62 -0.25 12.41
CA VAL A 83 11.94 -0.29 13.05
C VAL A 83 11.82 -0.59 14.54
N ALA A 84 10.85 0.00 15.23
CA ALA A 84 10.62 -0.26 16.65
C ALA A 84 10.22 -1.72 16.90
N MET A 85 9.42 -2.33 16.01
CA MET A 85 9.02 -3.74 16.11
C MET A 85 10.17 -4.73 15.92
N GLN A 86 11.30 -4.32 15.33
CA GLN A 86 12.47 -5.22 15.20
C GLN A 86 13.13 -5.55 16.54
N ASN A 87 13.00 -4.65 17.53
CA ASN A 87 13.68 -4.77 18.82
C ASN A 87 12.71 -4.80 20.01
N GLY A 88 11.40 -4.86 19.76
CA GLY A 88 10.39 -4.76 20.82
C GLY A 88 9.04 -5.38 20.44
N PRO A 89 8.14 -5.51 21.41
CA PRO A 89 6.80 -6.05 21.17
C PRO A 89 5.97 -5.13 20.28
N MET A 90 4.91 -5.66 19.67
CA MET A 90 4.00 -4.91 18.80
C MET A 90 3.54 -3.58 19.41
N ALA A 91 3.25 -3.55 20.72
CA ALA A 91 2.83 -2.33 21.42
C ALA A 91 3.87 -1.20 21.31
N PHE A 92 5.16 -1.53 21.32
CA PHE A 92 6.24 -0.55 21.15
C PHE A 92 6.26 0.01 19.72
N GLY A 93 6.04 -0.84 18.72
CA GLY A 93 5.85 -0.43 17.33
C GLY A 93 4.69 0.54 17.15
N VAL A 94 3.53 0.19 17.71
CA VAL A 94 2.32 1.02 17.67
C VAL A 94 2.60 2.38 18.33
N ALA A 95 3.23 2.39 19.50
CA ALA A 95 3.57 3.63 20.20
C ALA A 95 4.55 4.51 19.40
N ALA A 96 5.58 3.91 18.78
CA ALA A 96 6.55 4.63 17.96
C ALA A 96 5.91 5.23 16.70
N GLY A 97 5.08 4.46 15.99
CA GLY A 97 4.39 4.95 14.78
C GLY A 97 3.38 6.06 15.08
N LEU A 98 2.55 5.87 16.11
CA LEU A 98 1.61 6.91 16.56
C LEU A 98 2.34 8.16 17.05
N GLY A 99 3.41 7.97 17.84
CA GLY A 99 4.23 9.08 18.33
C GLY A 99 4.87 9.88 17.20
N ALA A 100 5.47 9.22 16.21
CA ALA A 100 6.03 9.89 15.04
C ALA A 100 4.96 10.67 14.27
N GLY A 101 3.80 10.05 14.01
CA GLY A 101 2.70 10.70 13.29
C GLY A 101 2.14 11.92 14.01
N VAL A 102 1.90 11.81 15.33
CA VAL A 102 1.40 12.92 16.16
C VAL A 102 2.42 14.04 16.23
N LEU A 103 3.69 13.72 16.47
CA LEU A 103 4.74 14.73 16.58
C LEU A 103 4.92 15.49 15.27
N ILE A 104 5.07 14.79 14.15
CA ILE A 104 5.28 15.45 12.86
C ILE A 104 4.01 16.22 12.45
N GLY A 105 2.83 15.61 12.65
CA GLY A 105 1.56 16.25 12.33
C GLY A 105 1.23 17.48 13.18
N ALA A 106 1.76 17.59 14.40
CA ALA A 106 1.56 18.77 15.24
C ALA A 106 2.34 20.01 14.77
N PHE A 107 3.37 19.83 13.94
CA PHE A 107 4.22 20.92 13.42
C PHE A 107 4.06 21.15 11.91
N ASN A 108 3.14 20.42 11.27
CA ASN A 108 2.82 20.52 9.85
C ASN A 108 1.57 21.38 9.64
#